data_AF-A0A644XFZ3-F1
#
_entry.id   AF-A0A644XFZ3-F1
#
_cell.length_a   1.000
_cell.length_b   1.000
_cell.length_c   1.000
_cell.angle_alpha   90.00
_cell.angle_beta   90.00
_cell.angle_gamma   90.00
#
_symmetry.space_group_name_H-M   'P 1'
#
loop_
_entity.id
_entity.type
_entity.pdbx_description
1 polymer ?
#
loop_
_entity_poly.entity_id
_entity_poly.type
_entity_poly.pdbx_seq_one_letter_code
_entity_poly.pdbx_strand_id
1 'polypeptide(L)'
;MILEKFDIKLRSLSQCDLEMVRTARNSDFIRNRMIYREIISPEMQQHWYNSLDPANDIYLIVEHNEKPRGLINIRNIRYDHDENESGVFFWDNEALQSHLPVITSWLAGEAGYHLLGGQQTTVQVLKSNKQAFEFNQSIGFQIISETEHLYIMQQTKESFSQSTLDGRNRYLAQTGGDKLLKLSFGDHPQDDFRQSGLLNFHQIIKVSPVRQIDRVFWYNVDF
;
A
#
# COMPACT_ATOMS: atom_id res chain seq x y z
N MET A 1 5.90 2.72 11.14
CA MET A 1 6.55 1.93 10.09
C MET A 1 6.69 2.83 8.88
N ILE A 2 7.85 2.82 8.24
CA ILE A 2 8.14 3.62 7.06
C ILE A 2 8.80 2.72 6.02
N LEU A 3 8.26 2.68 4.80
CA LEU A 3 8.83 2.01 3.64
C LEU A 3 9.31 3.07 2.66
N GLU A 4 10.53 2.93 2.16
CA GLU A 4 11.14 3.87 1.22
C GLU A 4 11.80 3.13 0.06
N LYS A 5 11.45 3.54 -1.16
CA LYS A 5 12.08 3.16 -2.43
C LYS A 5 11.56 4.08 -3.53
N PHE A 6 12.29 4.19 -4.64
CA PHE A 6 11.85 4.95 -5.82
C PHE A 6 11.49 6.44 -5.52
N ASP A 7 12.19 7.06 -4.57
CA ASP A 7 11.90 8.42 -4.07
C ASP A 7 10.48 8.59 -3.47
N ILE A 8 9.82 7.48 -3.14
CA ILE A 8 8.53 7.43 -2.46
C ILE A 8 8.74 6.95 -1.03
N LYS A 9 7.99 7.56 -0.12
CA LYS A 9 7.92 7.17 1.28
C LYS A 9 6.48 6.80 1.63
N LEU A 10 6.28 5.60 2.15
CA LEU A 10 5.02 5.14 2.71
C LEU A 10 5.17 5.08 4.22
N ARG A 11 4.54 6.00 4.95
CA ARG A 11 4.61 6.03 6.42
C ARG A 11 3.28 5.70 7.06
N SER A 12 3.31 5.05 8.22
CA SER A 12 2.10 4.75 9.00
C SER A 12 1.22 5.99 9.19
N LEU A 13 -0.08 5.79 8.97
CA LEU A 13 -1.13 6.77 9.25
C LEU A 13 -1.15 7.11 10.74
N SER A 14 -1.05 8.39 11.06
CA SER A 14 -1.10 8.88 12.43
C SER A 14 -2.38 9.66 12.72
N GLN A 15 -2.63 9.91 14.00
CA GLN A 15 -3.70 10.79 14.48
C GLN A 15 -3.67 12.18 13.82
N CYS A 16 -2.48 12.72 13.54
CA CYS A 16 -2.31 14.05 12.92
C CYS A 16 -2.74 14.09 11.44
N ASP A 17 -2.83 12.94 10.78
CA ASP A 17 -3.22 12.85 9.38
C ASP A 17 -4.74 12.75 9.17
N LEU A 18 -5.50 12.45 10.24
CA LEU A 18 -6.91 12.04 10.12
C LEU A 18 -7.78 13.10 9.45
N GLU A 19 -7.57 14.38 9.77
CA GLU A 19 -8.38 15.45 9.19
C GLU A 19 -8.08 15.68 7.70
N MET A 20 -6.81 15.56 7.31
CA MET A 20 -6.40 15.59 5.91
C MET A 20 -7.03 14.43 5.13
N VAL A 21 -6.92 13.21 5.66
CA VAL A 21 -7.50 12.01 5.04
C VAL A 21 -9.02 12.10 4.96
N ARG A 22 -9.69 12.58 6.02
CA ARG A 22 -11.14 12.77 6.03
C ARG A 22 -11.60 13.76 4.96
N THR A 23 -10.92 14.91 4.88
CA THR A 23 -11.20 15.95 3.87
C THR A 23 -11.03 15.40 2.46
N ALA A 24 -9.94 14.67 2.22
CA ALA A 24 -9.71 13.98 0.96
C ALA A 24 -10.84 12.98 0.63
N ARG A 25 -11.18 12.09 1.56
CA ARG A 25 -12.24 11.08 1.37
C ARG A 25 -13.63 11.68 1.12
N ASN A 26 -13.91 12.85 1.70
CA ASN A 26 -15.18 13.56 1.51
C ASN A 26 -15.26 14.35 0.20
N SER A 27 -14.13 14.61 -0.46
CA SER A 27 -14.12 15.29 -1.76
C SER A 27 -14.90 14.50 -2.80
N ASP A 28 -15.68 15.16 -3.65
CA ASP A 28 -16.44 14.49 -4.72
C ASP A 28 -15.53 13.69 -5.66
N PHE A 29 -14.31 14.18 -5.85
CA PHE A 29 -13.29 13.52 -6.65
C PHE A 29 -12.98 12.11 -6.14
N ILE A 30 -12.75 11.93 -4.83
CA ILE A 30 -12.47 10.61 -4.26
C ILE A 30 -13.78 9.86 -4.03
N ARG A 31 -14.74 10.49 -3.37
CA ARG A 31 -15.98 9.87 -2.89
C ARG A 31 -16.76 9.16 -4.00
N ASN A 32 -16.88 9.76 -5.19
CA ASN A 32 -17.62 9.17 -6.31
C ASN A 32 -16.94 7.94 -6.93
N ARG A 33 -15.67 7.69 -6.59
CA ARG A 33 -14.85 6.57 -7.07
C ARG A 33 -14.66 5.46 -6.03
N MET A 34 -15.17 5.66 -4.82
CA MET A 34 -15.09 4.72 -3.70
C MET A 34 -16.44 4.03 -3.45
N ILE A 35 -16.38 2.85 -2.81
CA ILE A 35 -17.57 2.07 -2.44
C ILE A 35 -18.36 2.79 -1.34
N TYR A 36 -17.68 3.26 -0.29
CA TYR A 36 -18.27 4.10 0.74
C TYR A 36 -18.40 5.55 0.22
N ARG A 37 -19.64 6.07 0.19
CA ARG A 37 -19.98 7.36 -0.44
C ARG A 37 -20.64 8.38 0.47
N GLU A 38 -20.86 8.05 1.74
CA GLU A 38 -21.45 9.00 2.69
C GLU A 38 -20.39 10.03 3.15
N ILE A 39 -20.87 11.15 3.69
CA ILE A 39 -20.02 12.15 4.32
C ILE A 39 -19.49 11.61 5.65
N ILE A 40 -18.18 11.66 5.82
CA ILE A 40 -17.48 11.22 7.03
C ILE A 40 -17.32 12.42 7.98
N SER A 41 -17.96 12.36 9.15
CA SER A 41 -17.74 13.34 10.22
C SER A 41 -16.37 13.14 10.90
N PRO A 42 -15.83 14.14 11.61
CA PRO A 42 -14.61 13.97 12.41
C PRO A 42 -14.70 12.79 13.39
N GLU A 43 -15.85 12.61 14.04
CA GLU A 43 -16.10 11.53 15.00
C GLU A 43 -16.11 10.16 14.32
N MET A 44 -16.69 10.07 13.12
CA MET A 44 -16.67 8.83 12.32
C MET A 44 -15.25 8.46 11.89
N GLN A 45 -14.44 9.44 11.46
CA GLN A 45 -13.05 9.20 11.10
C GLN A 45 -12.23 8.76 12.32
N GLN A 46 -12.46 9.38 13.49
CA GLN A 46 -11.80 8.99 14.73
C GLN A 46 -12.18 7.56 15.15
N HIS A 47 -13.48 7.26 15.12
CA HIS A 47 -13.99 5.94 15.47
C HIS A 47 -13.40 4.86 14.54
N TRP A 48 -13.36 5.13 13.23
CA TRP A 48 -12.71 4.25 12.26
C TRP A 48 -11.22 4.04 12.58
N TYR A 49 -10.47 5.11 12.87
CA TYR A 49 -9.04 4.98 13.20
C TYR A 49 -8.82 4.14 14.47
N ASN A 50 -9.64 4.36 15.49
CA ASN A 50 -9.56 3.61 16.75
C ASN A 50 -9.98 2.14 16.61
N SER A 51 -10.75 1.80 15.58
CA SER A 51 -11.17 0.42 15.30
C SER A 51 -10.14 -0.41 14.53
N LEU A 52 -9.08 0.20 14.01
CA LEU A 52 -8.06 -0.50 13.23
C LEU A 52 -7.26 -1.45 14.10
N ASP A 53 -7.07 -2.67 13.64
CA ASP A 53 -6.19 -3.65 14.27
C ASP A 53 -4.74 -3.40 13.82
N PRO A 54 -3.82 -3.00 14.72
CA PRO A 54 -2.42 -2.73 14.35
C PRO A 54 -1.70 -3.90 13.68
N ALA A 55 -2.14 -5.14 13.94
CA ALA A 55 -1.57 -6.37 13.40
C ALA A 55 -2.06 -6.67 11.98
N ASN A 56 -3.32 -6.36 11.69
CA ASN A 56 -4.00 -6.80 10.46
C ASN A 56 -4.37 -5.66 9.52
N ASP A 57 -4.32 -4.41 10.00
CA ASP A 57 -4.67 -3.20 9.28
C ASP A 57 -3.49 -2.23 9.20
N ILE A 58 -2.91 -2.16 8.02
CA ILE A 58 -1.78 -1.31 7.69
C ILE A 58 -2.27 -0.21 6.76
N TYR A 59 -2.35 1.01 7.28
CA TYR A 59 -2.65 2.22 6.52
C TYR A 59 -1.41 3.11 6.45
N LEU A 60 -1.01 3.48 5.24
CA LEU A 60 0.20 4.24 4.97
C LEU A 60 -0.11 5.49 4.15
N ILE A 61 0.34 6.64 4.62
CA ILE A 61 0.36 7.88 3.86
C ILE A 61 1.46 7.78 2.80
N VAL A 62 1.09 8.09 1.56
CA VAL A 62 2.00 8.18 0.42
C VAL A 62 2.59 9.59 0.38
N GLU A 63 3.90 9.69 0.62
CA GLU A 63 4.66 10.93 0.55
C GLU A 63 5.61 10.90 -0.65
N HIS A 64 5.65 12.01 -1.39
CA HIS A 64 6.59 12.24 -2.48
C HIS A 64 6.98 13.73 -2.48
N ASN A 65 8.28 14.00 -2.52
CA ASN A 65 8.86 15.33 -2.30
C ASN A 65 8.35 15.98 -1.00
N GLU A 66 8.40 15.23 0.11
CA GLU A 66 7.98 15.65 1.45
C GLU A 66 6.51 16.10 1.58
N LYS A 67 5.70 15.90 0.54
CA LYS A 67 4.29 16.23 0.52
C LYS A 67 3.44 14.97 0.60
N PRO A 68 2.43 14.90 1.47
CA PRO A 68 1.47 13.80 1.47
C PRO A 68 0.51 13.94 0.28
N ARG A 69 0.47 12.91 -0.57
CA ARG A 69 -0.25 12.92 -1.86
C ARG A 69 -1.39 11.89 -1.93
N GLY A 70 -1.38 10.89 -1.05
CA GLY A 70 -2.33 9.78 -1.09
C GLY A 70 -2.30 8.90 0.16
N LEU A 71 -3.14 7.88 0.14
CA LEU A 71 -3.22 6.83 1.16
C LEU A 71 -3.30 5.48 0.46
N ILE A 72 -2.47 4.54 0.91
CA ILE A 72 -2.54 3.13 0.53
C ILE A 72 -2.79 2.29 1.77
N ASN A 73 -3.50 1.17 1.62
CA ASN A 73 -3.73 0.24 2.70
C ASN A 73 -3.57 -1.21 2.27
N ILE A 74 -3.25 -2.03 3.28
CA ILE A 74 -3.32 -3.47 3.28
C ILE A 74 -4.06 -3.81 4.57
N ARG A 75 -5.26 -4.37 4.46
CA ARG A 75 -6.17 -4.60 5.59
C ARG A 75 -6.68 -6.03 5.59
N ASN A 76 -7.29 -6.43 6.70
CA ASN A 76 -7.79 -7.80 6.86
C ASN A 76 -6.71 -8.86 6.56
N ILE A 77 -5.47 -8.63 6.98
CA ILE A 77 -4.37 -9.57 6.75
C ILE A 77 -4.65 -10.87 7.51
N ARG A 78 -4.73 -11.99 6.78
CA ARG A 78 -4.94 -13.33 7.33
C ARG A 78 -3.71 -14.19 7.08
N TYR A 79 -2.76 -14.14 8.00
CA TYR A 79 -1.47 -14.87 7.90
C TYR A 79 -1.61 -16.39 7.73
N ASP A 80 -2.71 -16.97 8.23
CA ASP A 80 -3.01 -18.39 8.17
C ASP A 80 -3.65 -18.83 6.83
N HIS A 81 -4.27 -17.89 6.10
CA HIS A 81 -4.92 -18.13 4.81
C HIS A 81 -4.19 -17.47 3.64
N ASP A 82 -3.18 -16.65 3.93
CA ASP A 82 -2.35 -15.97 2.95
C ASP A 82 -3.13 -14.96 2.07
N GLU A 83 -4.12 -14.33 2.70
CA GLU A 83 -5.08 -13.41 2.09
C GLU A 83 -5.00 -12.03 2.74
N ASN A 84 -5.16 -10.98 1.93
CA ASN A 84 -5.40 -9.63 2.41
C ASN A 84 -6.21 -8.83 1.38
N GLU A 85 -6.70 -7.67 1.80
CA GLU A 85 -7.34 -6.69 0.91
C GLU A 85 -6.48 -5.44 0.79
N SER A 86 -6.42 -4.85 -0.41
CA SER A 86 -5.73 -3.58 -0.61
C SER A 86 -6.63 -2.50 -1.21
N GLY A 87 -6.22 -1.25 -1.03
CA GLY A 87 -6.82 -0.10 -1.67
C GLY A 87 -5.87 1.09 -1.66
N VAL A 88 -5.93 1.90 -2.70
CA VAL A 88 -5.13 3.11 -2.84
C VAL A 88 -5.95 4.24 -3.42
N PHE A 89 -5.75 5.45 -2.93
CA PHE A 89 -6.27 6.66 -3.57
C PHE A 89 -5.32 7.83 -3.37
N PHE A 90 -5.35 8.76 -4.33
CA PHE A 90 -4.58 9.99 -4.32
C PHE A 90 -5.55 11.17 -4.37
N TRP A 91 -5.33 12.16 -3.51
CA TRP A 91 -6.09 13.43 -3.53
C TRP A 91 -5.38 14.52 -4.31
N ASP A 92 -4.12 14.29 -4.69
CA ASP A 92 -3.31 15.24 -5.42
C ASP A 92 -3.43 15.02 -6.93
N ASN A 93 -3.90 16.03 -7.66
CA ASN A 93 -4.08 15.95 -9.12
C ASN A 93 -2.75 15.82 -9.87
N GLU A 94 -1.67 16.45 -9.39
CA GLU A 94 -0.34 16.33 -10.01
C GLU A 94 0.17 14.89 -9.89
N ALA A 95 -0.05 14.27 -8.72
CA ALA A 95 0.28 12.88 -8.51
C ALA A 95 -0.45 11.98 -9.52
N LEU A 96 -1.75 12.19 -9.72
CA LEU A 96 -2.57 11.39 -10.63
C LEU A 96 -2.22 11.55 -12.11
N GLN A 97 -1.61 12.67 -12.49
CA GLN A 97 -1.13 12.92 -13.86
C GLN A 97 0.32 12.45 -14.07
N SER A 98 0.91 11.79 -13.09
CA SER A 98 2.30 11.32 -13.11
C SER A 98 2.38 9.80 -12.97
N HIS A 99 3.61 9.27 -12.95
CA HIS A 99 3.86 7.85 -12.66
C HIS A 99 3.73 7.49 -11.17
N LEU A 100 3.47 8.47 -10.28
CA LEU A 100 3.47 8.26 -8.83
C LEU A 100 2.51 7.14 -8.38
N PRO A 101 1.27 7.00 -8.89
CA PRO A 101 0.37 5.92 -8.48
C PRO A 101 0.90 4.53 -8.79
N VAL A 102 1.53 4.37 -9.96
CA VAL A 102 2.11 3.11 -10.42
C VAL A 102 3.31 2.76 -9.54
N ILE A 103 4.25 3.69 -9.36
CA ILE A 103 5.48 3.45 -8.57
C ILE A 103 5.14 3.21 -7.09
N THR A 104 4.14 3.92 -6.55
CA THR A 104 3.62 3.68 -5.18
C THR A 104 3.14 2.24 -5.04
N SER A 105 2.40 1.74 -6.04
CA SER A 105 1.84 0.39 -6.00
C SER A 105 2.92 -0.68 -6.20
N TRP A 106 3.99 -0.37 -6.93
CA TRP A 106 5.18 -1.22 -6.97
C TRP A 106 5.85 -1.32 -5.61
N LEU A 107 6.10 -0.20 -4.93
CA LEU A 107 6.68 -0.21 -3.59
C LEU A 107 5.80 -0.99 -2.59
N ALA A 108 4.49 -0.75 -2.62
CA ALA A 108 3.56 -1.46 -1.75
C ALA A 108 3.49 -2.97 -2.06
N GLY A 109 3.50 -3.35 -3.34
CA GLY A 109 3.54 -4.75 -3.76
C GLY A 109 4.86 -5.43 -3.37
N GLU A 110 6.00 -4.80 -3.61
CA GLU A 110 7.31 -5.31 -3.17
C GLU A 110 7.33 -5.53 -1.66
N ALA A 111 6.92 -4.53 -0.87
CA ALA A 111 6.89 -4.65 0.57
C ALA A 111 5.88 -5.70 1.06
N GLY A 112 4.68 -5.74 0.47
CA GLY A 112 3.63 -6.69 0.81
C GLY A 112 4.05 -8.14 0.59
N TYR A 113 4.45 -8.47 -0.64
CA TYR A 113 4.83 -9.83 -1.04
C TYR A 113 6.20 -10.28 -0.51
N HIS A 114 7.10 -9.33 -0.19
CA HIS A 114 8.42 -9.66 0.33
C HIS A 114 8.48 -9.67 1.87
N LEU A 115 7.93 -8.66 2.53
CA LEU A 115 8.11 -8.44 3.97
C LEU A 115 6.89 -8.90 4.79
N LEU A 116 5.68 -8.54 4.33
CA LEU A 116 4.50 -8.58 5.21
C LEU A 116 3.80 -9.94 5.25
N GLY A 117 4.14 -10.89 4.38
CA GLY A 117 3.48 -12.20 4.40
C GLY A 117 2.10 -12.13 3.77
N GLY A 118 2.08 -12.43 2.49
CA GLY A 118 0.89 -12.52 1.67
C GLY A 118 1.36 -12.95 0.29
N GLN A 119 0.82 -14.02 -0.27
CA GLN A 119 1.02 -14.34 -1.68
C GLN A 119 -0.13 -13.83 -2.53
N GLN A 120 -1.24 -13.39 -1.92
CA GLN A 120 -2.43 -12.97 -2.64
C GLN A 120 -3.09 -11.72 -2.02
N THR A 121 -3.49 -10.80 -2.89
CA THR A 121 -4.15 -9.54 -2.53
C THR A 121 -5.44 -9.40 -3.32
N THR A 122 -6.54 -9.06 -2.66
CA THR A 122 -7.83 -8.80 -3.30
C THR A 122 -8.17 -7.32 -3.29
N VAL A 123 -8.78 -6.84 -4.37
CA VAL A 123 -9.35 -5.48 -4.47
C VAL A 123 -10.78 -5.55 -4.99
N GLN A 124 -11.59 -4.59 -4.58
CA GLN A 124 -12.94 -4.39 -5.10
C GLN A 124 -13.00 -3.06 -5.88
N VAL A 125 -13.46 -3.13 -7.13
CA VAL A 125 -13.47 -1.98 -8.03
C VAL A 125 -14.89 -1.77 -8.55
N LEU A 126 -15.42 -0.55 -8.42
CA LEU A 126 -16.69 -0.17 -9.05
C LEU A 126 -16.61 -0.34 -10.57
N LYS A 127 -17.62 -0.97 -11.19
CA LYS A 127 -17.70 -1.10 -12.66
C LYS A 127 -17.71 0.26 -13.37
N SER A 128 -18.17 1.31 -12.70
CA SER A 128 -18.13 2.69 -13.20
C SER A 128 -16.73 3.32 -13.14
N ASN A 129 -15.81 2.78 -12.34
CA ASN A 129 -14.46 3.31 -12.15
C ASN A 129 -13.47 2.62 -13.11
N LYS A 130 -13.62 2.89 -14.41
CA LYS A 130 -12.79 2.29 -15.47
C LYS A 130 -11.30 2.52 -15.26
N GLN A 131 -10.92 3.71 -14.79
CA GLN A 131 -9.53 4.05 -14.53
C GLN A 131 -8.91 3.13 -13.46
N ALA A 132 -9.61 2.90 -12.34
CA ALA A 132 -9.11 1.98 -11.32
C ALA A 132 -9.06 0.53 -11.83
N PHE A 133 -10.02 0.12 -12.66
CA PHE A 133 -10.04 -1.22 -13.24
C PHE A 133 -8.84 -1.46 -14.18
N GLU A 134 -8.60 -0.55 -15.12
CA GLU A 134 -7.45 -0.60 -16.05
C GLU A 134 -6.13 -0.53 -15.29
N PHE A 135 -6.05 0.34 -14.27
CA PHE A 135 -4.90 0.45 -13.40
C PHE A 135 -4.57 -0.87 -12.70
N ASN A 136 -5.56 -1.50 -12.03
CA ASN A 136 -5.36 -2.77 -11.33
C ASN A 136 -4.94 -3.88 -12.31
N GLN A 137 -5.56 -3.96 -13.50
CA GLN A 137 -5.11 -4.89 -14.53
C GLN A 137 -3.66 -4.67 -14.94
N SER A 138 -3.25 -3.41 -15.13
CA SER A 138 -1.89 -3.09 -15.59
C SER A 138 -0.77 -3.55 -14.63
N ILE A 139 -1.09 -3.73 -13.35
CA ILE A 139 -0.15 -4.23 -12.33
C ILE A 139 -0.34 -5.72 -12.03
N GLY A 140 -1.22 -6.43 -12.74
CA GLY A 140 -1.36 -7.89 -12.65
C GLY A 140 -2.53 -8.40 -11.82
N PHE A 141 -3.50 -7.55 -11.48
CA PHE A 141 -4.77 -8.03 -10.93
C PHE A 141 -5.65 -8.64 -12.03
N GLN A 142 -6.29 -9.76 -11.73
CA GLN A 142 -7.21 -10.48 -12.60
C GLN A 142 -8.59 -10.56 -11.95
N ILE A 143 -9.67 -10.52 -12.75
CA ILE A 143 -11.03 -10.69 -12.23
C ILE A 143 -11.20 -12.14 -11.75
N ILE A 144 -11.61 -12.31 -10.51
CA ILE A 144 -11.95 -13.63 -9.94
C ILE A 144 -13.46 -13.80 -9.74
N SER A 145 -14.18 -12.68 -9.61
CA SER A 145 -15.64 -12.66 -9.46
C SER A 145 -16.18 -11.27 -9.79
N GLU A 146 -17.48 -11.17 -10.04
CA GLU A 146 -18.16 -9.90 -10.22
C GLU A 146 -19.58 -9.92 -9.64
N THR A 147 -20.06 -8.73 -9.29
CA THR A 147 -21.46 -8.48 -8.94
C THR A 147 -22.09 -7.55 -9.98
N GLU A 148 -23.32 -7.10 -9.75
CA GLU A 148 -23.96 -6.08 -10.59
C GLU A 148 -23.14 -4.78 -10.68
N HIS A 149 -22.43 -4.41 -9.61
CA HIS A 149 -21.78 -3.10 -9.51
C HIS A 149 -20.27 -3.15 -9.29
N LEU A 150 -19.70 -4.31 -8.97
CA LEU A 150 -18.29 -4.46 -8.60
C LEU A 150 -17.60 -5.54 -9.42
N TYR A 151 -16.34 -5.28 -9.77
CA TYR A 151 -15.34 -6.31 -10.04
C TYR A 151 -14.62 -6.66 -8.74
N ILE A 152 -14.44 -7.95 -8.49
CA ILE A 152 -13.54 -8.48 -7.47
C ILE A 152 -12.32 -9.01 -8.20
N MET A 153 -11.17 -8.39 -7.94
CA MET A 153 -9.93 -8.72 -8.63
C MET A 153 -8.88 -9.19 -7.63
N GLN A 154 -8.03 -10.12 -8.05
CA GLN A 154 -6.96 -10.69 -7.24
C GLN A 154 -5.62 -10.57 -7.95
N GLN A 155 -4.57 -10.29 -7.20
CA GLN A 155 -3.18 -10.32 -7.65
C GLN A 155 -2.41 -11.30 -6.77
N THR A 156 -1.52 -12.06 -7.38
CA THR A 156 -0.56 -12.90 -6.65
C THR A 156 0.84 -12.30 -6.71
N LYS A 157 1.76 -12.77 -5.87
CA LYS A 157 3.17 -12.41 -5.98
C LYS A 157 3.72 -12.65 -7.41
N GLU A 158 3.33 -13.77 -8.01
CA GLU A 158 3.74 -14.13 -9.37
C GLU A 158 3.15 -13.16 -10.40
N SER A 159 1.84 -12.89 -10.35
CA SER A 159 1.21 -12.00 -11.33
C SER A 159 1.70 -10.55 -11.19
N PHE A 160 1.96 -10.10 -9.97
CA PHE A 160 2.63 -8.83 -9.69
C PHE A 160 4.03 -8.78 -10.28
N SER A 161 4.86 -9.80 -10.01
CA SER A 161 6.22 -9.90 -10.54
C SER A 161 6.21 -9.81 -12.07
N GLN A 162 5.48 -10.71 -12.74
CA GLN A 162 5.39 -10.78 -14.19
C GLN A 162 4.92 -9.47 -14.82
N SER A 163 3.91 -8.82 -14.24
CA SER A 163 3.32 -7.61 -14.81
C SER A 163 4.16 -6.35 -14.59
N THR A 164 4.98 -6.32 -13.55
CA THR A 164 5.66 -5.08 -13.11
C THR A 164 7.18 -5.12 -13.26
N LEU A 165 7.81 -6.29 -13.37
CA LEU A 165 9.27 -6.45 -13.34
C LEU A 165 9.98 -5.59 -14.39
N ASP A 166 9.52 -5.64 -15.64
CA ASP A 166 10.10 -4.83 -16.73
C ASP A 166 9.92 -3.32 -16.52
N GLY A 167 8.79 -2.92 -15.94
CA GLY A 167 8.53 -1.52 -15.59
C GLY A 167 9.46 -1.03 -14.49
N ARG A 168 9.57 -1.82 -13.40
CA ARG A 168 10.46 -1.54 -12.25
C ARG A 168 11.92 -1.49 -12.69
N ASN A 169 12.38 -2.46 -13.48
CA ASN A 169 13.76 -2.50 -13.98
C ASN A 169 14.11 -1.31 -14.86
N ARG A 170 13.22 -0.92 -15.79
CA ARG A 170 13.43 0.27 -16.63
C ARG A 170 13.47 1.55 -15.80
N TYR A 171 12.58 1.69 -14.82
CA TYR A 171 12.55 2.85 -13.93
C TYR A 171 13.85 2.99 -13.13
N LEU A 172 14.33 1.89 -12.54
CA LEU A 172 15.60 1.87 -11.80
C LEU A 172 16.80 2.20 -12.70
N ALA A 173 16.83 1.66 -13.92
CA ALA A 173 17.89 1.94 -14.89
C ALA A 173 17.94 3.42 -15.32
N GLN A 174 16.77 4.07 -15.43
CA GLN A 174 16.66 5.47 -15.85
C GLN A 174 16.97 6.46 -14.72
N THR A 175 16.55 6.15 -13.50
CA THR A 175 16.67 7.06 -12.35
C THR A 175 17.98 6.89 -11.59
N GLY A 176 18.65 5.74 -11.72
CA GLY A 176 19.76 5.38 -10.84
C GLY A 176 19.32 5.21 -9.38
N GLY A 177 18.02 5.06 -9.13
CA GLY A 177 17.45 4.95 -7.78
C GLY A 177 17.95 3.72 -7.03
N ASP A 178 17.88 3.77 -5.70
CA ASP A 178 18.29 2.66 -4.85
C ASP A 178 17.42 1.42 -5.15
N LYS A 179 18.08 0.29 -5.37
CA LYS A 179 17.43 -1.01 -5.60
C LYS A 179 16.90 -1.60 -4.30
N LEU A 180 17.44 -1.16 -3.16
CA LEU A 180 17.08 -1.67 -1.86
C LEU A 180 15.74 -1.08 -1.39
N LEU A 181 14.88 -1.97 -0.92
CA LEU A 181 13.71 -1.56 -0.15
C LEU A 181 14.18 -1.23 1.26
N LYS A 182 14.00 0.03 1.68
CA LYS A 182 14.30 0.47 3.04
C LYS A 182 13.04 0.39 3.89
N LEU A 183 13.13 -0.30 5.02
CA LEU A 183 12.13 -0.37 6.06
C LEU A 183 12.69 0.28 7.32
N SER A 184 11.95 1.18 7.94
CA SER A 184 12.32 1.73 9.24
C SER A 184 11.15 1.84 10.21
N PHE A 185 11.49 1.80 11.49
CA PHE A 185 10.57 2.01 12.60
C PHE A 185 11.03 3.22 13.39
N GLY A 186 10.11 4.14 13.67
CA GLY A 186 10.36 5.37 14.40
C GLY A 186 9.48 5.43 15.64
N ASP A 187 8.87 6.59 15.87
CA ASP A 187 8.12 6.88 17.11
C ASP A 187 6.61 6.64 16.98
N HIS A 188 6.16 5.99 15.91
CA HIS A 188 4.74 5.72 15.76
C HIS A 188 4.31 4.70 16.83
N PRO A 189 3.14 4.87 17.52
CA PRO A 189 2.78 4.05 18.69
C PRO A 189 2.74 2.53 18.45
N GLN A 190 2.57 2.13 17.19
CA GLN A 190 2.49 0.72 16.77
C GLN A 190 3.85 0.17 16.30
N ASP A 191 4.93 0.95 16.33
CA ASP A 191 6.20 0.57 15.70
C ASP A 191 6.95 -0.51 16.46
N ASP A 192 6.94 -0.49 17.79
CA ASP A 192 7.53 -1.56 18.58
C ASP A 192 6.82 -2.89 18.32
N PHE A 193 5.48 -2.86 18.38
CA PHE A 193 4.65 -4.03 18.10
C PHE A 193 4.89 -4.59 16.69
N ARG A 194 4.85 -3.71 15.67
CA ARG A 194 5.08 -4.10 14.27
C ARG A 194 6.50 -4.58 14.04
N GLN A 195 7.51 -3.94 14.64
CA GLN A 195 8.89 -4.36 14.49
C GLN A 195 9.09 -5.76 15.07
N SER A 196 8.66 -6.01 16.31
CA SER A 196 8.80 -7.32 16.93
C SER A 196 8.04 -8.40 16.17
N GLY A 197 6.79 -8.12 15.78
CA GLY A 197 5.97 -9.05 15.00
C GLY A 197 6.58 -9.37 13.64
N LEU A 198 7.00 -8.35 12.90
CA LEU A 198 7.56 -8.50 11.56
C LEU A 198 8.91 -9.21 11.58
N LEU A 199 9.79 -8.91 12.54
CA LEU A 199 11.09 -9.59 12.64
C LEU A 199 10.94 -11.07 12.97
N ASN A 200 9.98 -11.43 13.83
CA ASN A 200 9.65 -12.84 14.08
C ASN A 200 9.11 -13.50 12.80
N PHE A 201 8.24 -12.81 12.08
CA PHE A 201 7.68 -13.32 10.83
C PHE A 201 8.74 -13.51 9.74
N HIS A 202 9.68 -12.57 9.59
CA HIS A 202 10.81 -12.67 8.66
C HIS A 202 11.65 -13.94 8.88
N GLN A 203 11.83 -14.38 10.14
CA GLN A 203 12.51 -15.65 10.43
C GLN A 203 11.74 -16.86 9.86
N ILE A 204 10.41 -16.82 9.91
CA ILE A 204 9.53 -17.87 9.38
C ILE A 204 9.61 -17.92 7.85
N ILE A 205 9.51 -16.77 7.18
CA ILE A 205 9.56 -16.68 5.71
C ILE A 205 11.00 -16.62 5.14
N LYS A 206 12.01 -16.75 6.00
CA LYS A 206 13.44 -16.72 5.66
C LYS A 206 13.86 -15.49 4.86
N VAL A 207 13.26 -14.34 5.19
CA VAL A 207 13.65 -13.04 4.66
C VAL A 207 14.61 -12.39 5.64
N SER A 208 15.69 -11.79 5.13
CA SER A 208 16.69 -11.13 5.97
C SER A 208 17.20 -9.87 5.30
N PRO A 209 17.43 -8.80 6.06
CA PRO A 209 17.97 -7.56 5.51
C PRO A 209 19.43 -7.79 5.08
N VAL A 210 19.84 -7.15 3.98
CA VAL A 210 21.25 -7.12 3.54
C VAL A 210 22.09 -6.15 4.36
N ARG A 211 21.43 -5.19 5.01
CA ARG A 211 22.04 -4.22 5.92
C ARG A 211 21.04 -3.86 7.00
N GLN A 212 21.52 -3.65 8.22
CA GLN A 212 20.76 -3.09 9.31
C GLN A 212 21.60 -2.07 10.08
N ILE A 213 20.99 -0.94 10.43
CA ILE A 213 21.55 0.07 11.34
C ILE A 213 20.39 0.48 12.25
N ASP A 214 20.52 0.23 13.54
CA ASP A 214 19.47 0.46 14.54
C ASP A 214 18.11 -0.15 14.13
N ARG A 215 17.09 0.70 13.99
CA ARG A 215 15.71 0.36 13.58
C ARG A 215 15.49 0.52 12.08
N VAL A 216 16.55 0.55 11.28
CA VAL A 216 16.52 0.70 9.82
C VAL A 216 17.11 -0.55 9.16
N PHE A 217 16.37 -1.08 8.21
CA PHE A 217 16.60 -2.35 7.54
C PHE A 217 16.55 -2.15 6.03
N TRP A 218 17.49 -2.75 5.30
CA TRP A 218 17.51 -2.69 3.84
C TRP A 218 17.40 -4.09 3.27
N TYR A 219 16.52 -4.28 2.29
CA TYR A 219 16.22 -5.58 1.69
C TYR A 219 16.46 -5.55 0.18
N ASN A 220 17.02 -6.65 -0.34
CA ASN A 220 16.96 -6.96 -1.77
C ASN A 220 15.58 -7.56 -2.07
N VAL A 221 14.98 -7.14 -3.18
CA VAL A 221 13.69 -7.67 -3.65
C VAL A 221 13.93 -8.30 -5.02
N ASP A 222 13.97 -9.63 -5.07
CA ASP A 222 14.52 -10.39 -6.21
C ASP A 222 13.46 -11.08 -7.08
N PHE A 223 12.22 -10.58 -7.07
CA PHE A 223 11.12 -11.06 -7.91
C PHE A 223 10.48 -9.91 -8.67
#